data_AF-A0A4Y2MAV8-F1
#
_entry.id   AF-A0A4Y2MAV8-F1
#
_cell.length_a   1.000
_cell.length_b   1.000
_cell.length_c   1.000
_cell.angle_alpha   90.00
_cell.angle_beta   90.00
_cell.angle_gamma   90.00
#
_symmetry.space_group_name_H-M   'P 1'
#
loop_
_entity.id
_entity.type
_entity.pdbx_description
1 polymer ?
#
loop_
_entity_poly.entity_id
_entity_poly.type
_entity_poly.pdbx_seq_one_letter_code
_entity_poly.pdbx_strand_id
1 'polypeptide(L)'
;MFVQWSGLWNLVANEILNKVWPDNVHIQAFAYDFVLVIEADTNKSLVEDTQSAITQFSSWCSENELAISTEKTNYILFSKMVRSPKIT
;
A
#
# COMPACT_ATOMS: atom_id res chain seq x y z
N MET A 1 7.39 20.68 -8.59
CA MET A 1 7.36 20.24 -10.00
C MET A 1 8.18 18.98 -10.10
N PHE A 2 7.54 17.81 -10.12
CA PHE A 2 8.19 16.53 -10.43
C PHE A 2 7.16 15.67 -11.17
N VAL A 3 7.06 15.86 -12.48
CA VAL A 3 6.37 14.90 -13.34
C VAL A 3 7.19 14.78 -14.61
N GLN A 4 7.82 13.64 -14.82
CA GLN A 4 7.76 13.02 -16.14
C GLN A 4 8.05 11.53 -16.03
N TRP A 5 6.99 10.76 -15.88
CA TRP A 5 6.89 9.40 -16.39
C TRP A 5 5.71 9.38 -17.36
N SER A 6 5.71 8.45 -18.32
CA SER A 6 4.76 8.39 -19.44
C SER A 6 3.30 8.61 -18.98
N GLY A 7 2.52 9.38 -19.75
CA GLY A 7 1.12 9.67 -19.41
C GLY A 7 0.26 8.42 -19.17
N LEU A 8 0.65 7.28 -19.78
CA LEU A 8 -0.03 6.00 -19.60
C LEU A 8 0.14 5.42 -18.19
N TRP A 9 1.33 5.50 -17.60
CA TRP A 9 1.55 4.99 -16.24
C TRP A 9 0.75 5.79 -15.21
N ASN A 10 0.68 7.12 -15.40
CA ASN A 10 -0.13 7.97 -14.54
C ASN A 10 -1.62 7.58 -14.59
N LEU A 11 -2.14 7.13 -15.74
CA LEU A 11 -3.52 6.66 -15.86
C LEU A 11 -3.76 5.41 -15.01
N VAL A 12 -2.86 4.41 -15.15
CA VAL A 12 -2.92 3.14 -14.41
C VAL A 12 -2.77 3.39 -12.91
N ALA A 13 -1.78 4.18 -12.50
CA ALA A 13 -1.56 4.53 -11.10
C ALA A 13 -2.72 5.35 -10.51
N ASN A 14 -3.39 6.20 -11.29
CA ASN A 14 -4.54 6.95 -10.79
C ASN A 14 -5.71 6.04 -10.38
N GLU A 15 -5.85 4.87 -11.00
CA GLU A 15 -6.92 3.94 -10.65
C GLU A 15 -6.80 3.48 -9.18
N ILE A 16 -5.61 3.04 -8.77
CA ILE A 16 -5.39 2.55 -7.41
C ILE A 16 -5.34 3.69 -6.39
N LEU A 17 -4.87 4.87 -6.78
CA LEU A 17 -4.87 6.07 -5.93
C LEU A 17 -6.29 6.60 -5.66
N ASN A 18 -7.25 6.40 -6.58
CA ASN A 18 -8.64 6.82 -6.43
C ASN A 18 -9.58 5.69 -5.99
N LYS A 19 -9.07 4.47 -5.74
CA LYS A 19 -9.87 3.37 -5.21
C LYS A 19 -10.33 3.70 -3.79
N VAL A 20 -11.46 3.15 -3.36
CA VAL A 20 -11.94 3.35 -2.00
C VAL A 20 -11.03 2.57 -1.06
N TRP A 21 -10.35 3.28 -0.16
CA TRP A 21 -9.55 2.71 0.91
C TRP A 21 -10.27 2.90 2.25
N PRO A 22 -10.08 1.99 3.22
CA PRO A 22 -10.52 2.23 4.59
C PRO A 22 -9.93 3.54 5.13
N ASP A 23 -10.64 4.22 6.04
CA ASP A 23 -10.26 5.55 6.53
C ASP A 23 -8.84 5.61 7.11
N ASN A 24 -8.37 4.49 7.65
CA ASN A 24 -7.06 4.35 8.28
C ASN A 24 -5.96 3.87 7.32
N VAL A 25 -6.26 3.74 6.03
CA VAL A 25 -5.32 3.33 4.99
C VAL A 25 -5.15 4.46 3.99
N HIS A 26 -3.91 4.90 3.83
CA HIS A 26 -3.53 5.91 2.85
C HIS A 26 -2.57 5.32 1.85
N ILE A 27 -2.72 5.67 0.57
CA ILE A 27 -1.83 5.24 -0.50
C ILE A 27 -1.19 6.45 -1.19
N GLN A 28 0.07 6.29 -1.56
CA GLN A 28 0.79 7.24 -2.40
C GLN A 28 1.63 6.50 -3.43
N ALA A 29 1.82 7.10 -4.60
CA ALA A 29 2.67 6.58 -5.65
C ALA A 29 3.78 7.59 -5.98
N PHE A 30 4.98 7.09 -6.24
CA PHE A 30 6.10 7.87 -6.74
C PHE A 30 6.89 7.06 -7.77
N ALA A 31 6.94 7.55 -9.01
CA ALA A 31 7.49 6.79 -10.14
C ALA A 31 6.88 5.38 -10.22
N TYR A 32 7.69 4.34 -10.05
CA TYR A 32 7.25 2.93 -10.09
C TYR A 32 6.92 2.36 -8.71
N ASP A 33 7.10 3.13 -7.65
CA ASP A 33 6.95 2.67 -6.28
C ASP A 33 5.64 3.15 -5.67
N PHE A 34 5.06 2.30 -4.82
CA PHE A 34 3.85 2.60 -4.05
C PHE A 34 4.16 2.50 -2.56
N VAL A 35 3.51 3.37 -1.78
CA VAL A 35 3.59 3.38 -0.33
C VAL A 35 2.17 3.30 0.22
N LEU A 36 1.91 2.29 1.05
CA LEU A 36 0.70 2.18 1.86
C LEU A 36 1.05 2.54 3.31
N VAL A 37 0.28 3.45 3.89
CA VAL A 37 0.39 3.87 5.29
C VAL A 37 -0.89 3.43 5.98
N ILE A 38 -0.76 2.62 7.02
CA ILE A 38 -1.88 2.06 7.76
C ILE A 38 -1.77 2.51 9.21
N GLU A 39 -2.79 3.18 9.71
CA GLU A 39 -2.93 3.60 11.10
C GLU A 39 -3.82 2.62 11.86
N ALA A 40 -3.44 2.27 13.08
CA ALA A 40 -4.24 1.38 13.91
C ALA A 40 -3.90 1.56 15.39
N ASP A 41 -4.94 1.53 16.24
CA ASP A 41 -4.79 1.66 17.69
C ASP A 41 -4.34 0.36 18.38
N THR A 42 -4.54 -0.78 17.72
CA THR A 42 -4.24 -2.10 18.29
C THR A 42 -3.42 -2.96 17.33
N ASN A 43 -2.62 -3.88 17.88
CA ASN A 43 -1.89 -4.87 17.07
C ASN A 43 -2.83 -5.73 16.20
N LYS A 44 -4.04 -6.02 16.70
CA LYS A 44 -5.00 -6.85 15.97
C LYS A 44 -5.53 -6.12 14.74
N SER A 45 -6.03 -4.89 14.94
CA SER A 45 -6.53 -4.07 13.84
C SER A 45 -5.42 -3.77 12.83
N LEU A 46 -4.19 -3.50 13.30
CA LEU A 46 -3.07 -3.28 12.38
C LEU A 46 -2.84 -4.47 11.44
N VAL A 47 -2.88 -5.71 11.95
CA VAL A 47 -2.69 -6.91 11.13
C VAL A 47 -3.88 -7.09 10.16
N GLU A 48 -5.10 -6.94 10.64
CA GLU A 48 -6.32 -7.07 9.83
C GLU A 48 -6.37 -6.04 8.70
N ASP A 49 -6.09 -4.78 9.02
CA ASP A 49 -6.10 -3.66 8.06
C ASP A 49 -4.94 -3.75 7.07
N THR A 50 -3.76 -4.16 7.53
CA THR A 50 -2.61 -4.40 6.63
C THR A 50 -2.91 -5.53 5.65
N GLN A 51 -3.46 -6.65 6.14
CA GLN A 51 -3.79 -7.77 5.27
C GLN A 51 -4.87 -7.41 4.26
N SER A 52 -5.89 -6.65 4.69
CA SER A 52 -6.94 -6.13 3.81
C SER A 52 -6.35 -5.24 2.71
N ALA A 53 -5.51 -4.27 3.10
CA ALA A 53 -4.88 -3.34 2.18
C ALA A 53 -3.98 -4.03 1.15
N ILE A 54 -3.15 -4.99 1.60
CA ILE A 54 -2.28 -5.79 0.73
C ILE A 54 -3.13 -6.63 -0.24
N THR A 55 -4.22 -7.22 0.23
CA THR A 55 -5.11 -8.04 -0.61
C THR A 55 -5.75 -7.20 -1.71
N GLN A 56 -6.26 -6.01 -1.36
CA GLN A 56 -6.83 -5.07 -2.32
C GLN A 56 -5.79 -4.59 -3.35
N PHE A 57 -4.58 -4.24 -2.89
CA PHE A 57 -3.48 -3.83 -3.78
C PHE A 57 -3.05 -4.96 -4.71
N SER A 58 -2.99 -6.20 -4.21
CA SER A 58 -2.62 -7.38 -5.00
C SER A 58 -3.67 -7.75 -6.05
N SER A 59 -4.96 -7.58 -5.73
CA SER A 59 -6.05 -7.75 -6.72
C SER A 59 -5.90 -6.76 -7.86
N TRP A 60 -5.67 -5.48 -7.55
CA TRP A 60 -5.45 -4.44 -8.56
C TRP A 60 -4.19 -4.71 -9.41
N CYS A 61 -3.10 -5.18 -8.80
CA CYS A 61 -1.92 -5.58 -9.55
C CYS A 61 -2.25 -6.72 -10.54
N SER A 62 -3.02 -7.71 -10.11
CA SER A 62 -3.42 -8.83 -10.95
C SER A 62 -4.35 -8.40 -12.10
N GLU A 63 -5.29 -7.49 -11.83
CA GLU A 63 -6.18 -6.86 -12.83
C GLU A 63 -5.42 -6.09 -13.92
N ASN A 64 -4.28 -5.50 -13.56
CA ASN A 64 -3.46 -4.66 -14.45
C ASN A 64 -2.20 -5.38 -14.97
N GLU A 65 -2.10 -6.69 -14.80
CA GLU A 65 -0.95 -7.51 -15.20
C GLU A 65 0.40 -7.03 -14.62
N LEU A 66 0.35 -6.44 -13.41
CA LEU A 66 1.51 -5.97 -12.68
C LEU A 66 2.01 -7.03 -11.71
N ALA A 67 3.34 -7.15 -11.58
CA ALA A 67 3.99 -8.04 -10.64
C ALA A 67 4.53 -7.25 -9.44
N ILE A 68 4.28 -7.77 -8.24
CA ILE A 68 4.86 -7.25 -6.99
C ILE A 68 6.21 -7.92 -6.76
N SER A 69 7.27 -7.13 -6.69
CA SER A 69 8.62 -7.61 -6.34
C SER A 69 8.74 -7.71 -4.82
N THR A 70 8.48 -8.90 -4.27
CA THR A 70 8.58 -9.15 -2.82
C THR A 70 9.98 -8.91 -2.27
N GLU A 71 11.02 -9.02 -3.10
CA GLU A 71 12.40 -8.74 -2.70
C GLU A 71 12.70 -7.25 -2.47
N LYS A 72 11.91 -6.35 -3.06
CA LYS A 72 12.05 -4.90 -2.94
C LYS A 72 11.04 -4.29 -1.96
N THR A 73 9.94 -4.98 -1.72
CA THR A 73 8.93 -4.55 -0.75
C THR A 73 9.51 -4.57 0.66
N ASN A 74 9.45 -3.44 1.33
CA ASN A 74 9.88 -3.27 2.71
C ASN A 74 8.75 -2.63 3.53
N TYR A 75 8.75 -2.85 4.84
CA TYR A 75 7.84 -2.15 5.75
C TYR A 75 8.64 -1.49 6.88
N ILE A 76 8.10 -0.39 7.38
CA ILE A 76 8.63 0.29 8.57
C ILE A 76 7.47 0.40 9.54
N LEU A 77 7.64 -0.13 10.75
CA LEU A 77 6.65 -0.02 11.81
C LEU A 77 7.04 1.11 12.77
N PHE A 78 6.19 2.14 12.82
CA PHE A 78 6.23 3.12 13.88
C PHE A 78 5.22 2.72 14.95
N SER A 79 5.69 2.38 16.16
CA SER A 79 4.78 2.07 17.26
C SER A 79 5.32 2.58 18.58
N LYS A 80 4.41 3.05 19.44
CA LYS A 80 4.64 3.23 20.88
C LYS A 80 4.31 1.95 21.67
N MET A 81 4.00 0.86 20.96
CA MET A 81 3.52 -0.38 21.55
C MET A 81 4.64 -1.12 22.27
N VAL A 82 4.32 -1.68 23.44
CA VAL A 82 5.28 -2.39 24.30
C VAL A 82 5.73 -3.73 23.70
N ARG A 83 5.03 -4.23 22.66
CA ARG A 83 5.35 -5.47 21.95
C ARG A 83 4.98 -5.33 20.46
N SER A 84 5.93 -5.65 19.58
CA SER A 84 5.73 -5.56 18.13
C SER A 84 4.65 -6.52 17.63
N PRO A 85 3.75 -6.08 16.75
CA PRO A 85 2.82 -6.93 16.03
C PRO A 85 3.58 -7.92 15.15
N LYS A 86 3.08 -9.16 15.08
CA LYS A 86 3.47 -10.12 14.06
C LYS A 86 2.50 -10.00 12.91
N ILE A 87 2.99 -9.50 11.79
CA ILE A 87 2.28 -9.54 10.52
C ILE A 87 2.82 -10.80 9.82
N THR A 88 1.95 -11.78 9.62
CA THR A 88 2.25 -13.07 8.97
C THR A 88 1.46 -13.20 7.69
#